data_AF-A0A929JRS0-F1
#
_entry.id   AF-A0A929JRS0-F1
#
_cell.length_a   1.000
_cell.length_b   1.000
_cell.length_c   1.000
_cell.angle_alpha   90.00
_cell.angle_beta   90.00
_cell.angle_gamma   90.00
#
_symmetry.space_group_name_H-M   'P 1'
#
loop_
_entity.id
_entity.type
_entity.pdbx_description
1 polymer ?
#
loop_
_entity_poly.entity_id
_entity_poly.type
_entity_poly.pdbx_seq_one_letter_code
_entity_poly.pdbx_strand_id
1 'polypeptide(L)'
;MSNPLRYNIGDARLTYSGRHEAMELSKDKVSTFNLRHQEVLNFYGFELVGGTVFVIDDRVNGHSNLGVFRSKQLRQAVILAAALPAAAVVIDGFGALNKVPKDLQTKDLINRLKRHNDRIAAQVMSEVLQITTETFDLGEEVIIESAITEGVRAKPGVEAGGNPTIAVGALFGKEEHCSRYSHGLTQEVNRLSMGSDVIDGTGKSVEGLHSSLTALFITESNFKRHLPDIYVERWMTAAPFPEFNPRDTDLKEEARIIADACGIKDFSEMTAFFLDRPRHHPAMDQLNGIGVATPFDKDGDLFPALVLGLDGLRFPDGRGLHSMIGEIGGSAEWTVGALPLVWRGGQSLGMLTSQSSLTRKDLSPEELWNERFHYTEEELILLQDARFEQKPFFTVNDLMENPFAGGVSAFCAISDNYFLPQLEGVKIDHEQVLITTNTLMINCLGNIEHWQLSFKCVEGFEATAKKIRSPKSDLRNLEKAQIEKQVKDMINNETDRFRLKHFFTNEYYPAIIHTGSKMVVLEKTIEAMIDREAFSEHDRDIVKAVVRAAPEWFISAV
;
A
#
# COMPACT_ATOMS: atom_id res chain seq x y z
N MET A 1 35.65 0.88 9.11
CA MET A 1 35.56 2.33 8.85
C MET A 1 34.16 2.57 8.31
N SER A 2 33.37 3.47 8.89
CA SER A 2 32.04 3.80 8.33
C SER A 2 32.26 4.34 6.92
N ASN A 3 31.74 3.62 5.92
CA ASN A 3 31.75 4.09 4.55
C ASN A 3 30.91 5.39 4.51
N PRO A 4 31.49 6.57 4.20
CA PRO A 4 30.75 7.84 4.22
C PRO A 4 29.63 7.88 3.17
N LEU A 5 29.63 6.93 2.23
CA LEU A 5 28.62 6.79 1.18
C LEU A 5 27.42 5.95 1.60
N ARG A 6 27.49 5.21 2.71
CA ARG A 6 26.43 4.30 3.17
C ARG A 6 25.92 4.73 4.53
N TYR A 7 24.68 5.19 4.60
CA TYR A 7 24.13 5.79 5.82
C TYR A 7 22.62 5.58 5.95
N ASN A 8 22.16 5.52 7.20
CA ASN A 8 20.75 5.41 7.51
C ASN A 8 20.06 6.77 7.30
N ILE A 9 18.93 6.78 6.59
CA ILE A 9 18.18 7.99 6.29
C ILE A 9 17.58 8.66 7.54
N GLY A 10 17.27 7.89 8.58
CA GLY A 10 16.79 8.42 9.86
C GLY A 10 17.84 9.26 10.59
N ASP A 11 19.13 8.96 10.36
CA ASP A 11 20.28 9.71 10.90
C ASP A 11 20.68 10.88 9.99
N ALA A 12 20.38 10.78 8.69
CA ALA A 12 20.69 11.78 7.66
C ALA A 12 19.42 12.20 6.90
N ARG A 13 18.45 12.76 7.64
CA ARG A 13 17.13 13.13 7.10
C ARG A 13 17.24 14.11 5.94
N LEU A 14 16.37 13.96 4.96
CA LEU A 14 16.33 14.90 3.85
C LEU A 14 15.66 16.21 4.29
N THR A 15 16.09 17.27 3.63
CA THR A 15 15.41 18.56 3.63
C THR A 15 14.69 18.75 2.30
N TYR A 16 13.61 19.51 2.31
CA TYR A 16 12.89 19.86 1.09
C TYR A 16 12.75 21.38 1.00
N SER A 17 13.36 21.96 -0.04
CA SER A 17 13.28 23.38 -0.37
C SER A 17 12.65 23.62 -1.74
N GLY A 18 11.94 22.62 -2.28
CA GLY A 18 11.22 22.73 -3.54
C GLY A 18 9.90 23.50 -3.39
N ARG A 19 9.09 23.49 -4.45
CA ARG A 19 7.79 24.17 -4.45
C ARG A 19 6.86 23.53 -3.43
N HIS A 20 6.18 24.35 -2.63
CA HIS A 20 5.19 23.91 -1.64
C HIS A 20 4.17 25.04 -1.44
N GLU A 21 3.42 25.32 -2.49
CA GLU A 21 2.51 26.49 -2.53
C GLU A 21 1.17 26.16 -1.89
N ALA A 22 0.86 26.82 -0.77
CA ALA A 22 -0.37 26.61 -0.03
C ALA A 22 -1.60 27.19 -0.76
N MET A 23 -2.64 26.36 -0.89
CA MET A 23 -3.97 26.74 -1.37
C MET A 23 -5.02 26.33 -0.32
N GLU A 24 -5.44 27.30 0.49
CA GLU A 24 -6.50 27.11 1.48
C GLU A 24 -7.83 26.71 0.83
N LEU A 25 -8.51 25.73 1.42
CA LEU A 25 -9.87 25.38 1.02
C LEU A 25 -10.83 26.47 1.51
N SER A 26 -11.54 27.09 0.56
CA SER A 26 -12.63 28.00 0.92
C SER A 26 -13.76 27.26 1.63
N LYS A 27 -14.58 28.00 2.40
CA LYS A 27 -15.76 27.44 3.07
C LYS A 27 -16.68 26.68 2.10
N ASP A 28 -16.86 27.18 0.88
CA ASP A 28 -17.66 26.52 -0.16
C ASP A 28 -17.05 25.18 -0.60
N LYS A 29 -15.71 25.12 -0.73
CA LYS A 29 -15.00 23.87 -1.06
C LYS A 29 -15.12 22.85 0.06
N VAL A 30 -14.98 23.28 1.32
CA VAL A 30 -15.19 22.42 2.50
C VAL A 30 -16.62 21.90 2.54
N SER A 31 -17.62 22.77 2.37
CA SER A 31 -19.03 22.37 2.32
C SER A 31 -19.32 21.40 1.18
N THR A 32 -18.75 21.63 -0.01
CA THR A 32 -18.92 20.74 -1.17
C THR A 32 -18.26 19.38 -0.94
N PHE A 33 -17.09 19.37 -0.27
CA PHE A 33 -16.42 18.13 0.11
C PHE A 33 -17.28 17.32 1.07
N ASN A 34 -17.79 17.95 2.13
CA ASN A 34 -18.68 17.29 3.09
C ASN A 34 -19.94 16.73 2.41
N LEU A 35 -20.54 17.46 1.46
CA LEU A 35 -21.72 16.99 0.73
C LEU A 35 -21.40 15.75 -0.14
N ARG A 36 -20.28 15.76 -0.88
CA ARG A 36 -19.88 14.66 -1.76
C ARG A 36 -19.52 13.38 -1.01
N HIS A 37 -18.97 13.52 0.19
CA HIS A 37 -18.46 12.41 1.00
C HIS A 37 -19.28 12.20 2.27
N GLN A 38 -20.53 12.67 2.26
CA GLN A 38 -21.38 12.71 3.44
C GLN A 38 -21.56 11.32 4.06
N GLU A 39 -21.81 10.30 3.24
CA GLU A 39 -22.00 8.93 3.71
C GLU A 39 -20.76 8.39 4.43
N VAL A 40 -19.57 8.53 3.82
CA VAL A 40 -18.30 8.11 4.43
C VAL A 40 -18.03 8.85 5.74
N LEU A 41 -18.22 10.18 5.73
CA LEU A 41 -17.94 11.02 6.88
C LEU A 41 -18.91 10.73 8.04
N ASN A 42 -20.21 10.63 7.76
CA ASN A 42 -21.23 10.28 8.75
C ASN A 42 -21.01 8.88 9.34
N PHE A 43 -20.60 7.92 8.51
CA PHE A 43 -20.34 6.54 8.91
C PHE A 43 -19.35 6.45 10.09
N TYR A 44 -18.28 7.27 10.08
CA TYR A 44 -17.31 7.35 11.18
C TYR A 44 -17.52 8.54 12.13
N GLY A 45 -18.51 9.38 11.87
CA GLY A 45 -18.78 10.59 12.67
C GLY A 45 -17.75 11.70 12.49
N PHE A 46 -17.26 11.89 11.26
CA PHE A 46 -16.37 12.98 10.87
C PHE A 46 -17.12 14.12 10.20
N GLU A 47 -16.54 15.32 10.27
CA GLU A 47 -16.90 16.48 9.46
C GLU A 47 -15.62 17.20 9.06
N LEU A 48 -15.40 17.46 7.76
CA LEU A 48 -14.27 18.29 7.34
C LEU A 48 -14.53 19.74 7.77
N VAL A 49 -13.63 20.32 8.56
CA VAL A 49 -13.76 21.71 9.04
C VAL A 49 -12.81 22.68 8.34
N GLY A 50 -11.76 22.15 7.69
CA GLY A 50 -10.78 22.95 6.97
C GLY A 50 -9.71 22.09 6.33
N GLY A 51 -8.88 22.70 5.49
CA GLY A 51 -7.75 22.04 4.90
C GLY A 51 -7.00 22.93 3.92
N THR A 52 -5.78 22.52 3.60
CA THR A 52 -4.86 23.22 2.72
C THR A 52 -4.32 22.21 1.72
N VAL A 53 -4.37 22.57 0.44
CA VAL A 53 -3.72 21.79 -0.62
C VAL A 53 -2.43 22.49 -1.00
N PHE A 54 -1.30 21.83 -0.81
CA PHE A 54 0.00 22.34 -1.20
C PHE A 54 0.39 21.78 -2.56
N VAL A 55 0.63 22.64 -3.53
CA VAL A 55 1.13 22.21 -4.85
C VAL A 55 2.64 21.99 -4.76
N ILE A 56 3.06 20.76 -5.02
CA ILE A 56 4.47 20.34 -5.04
C ILE A 56 5.00 20.30 -6.48
N ASP A 57 4.22 19.73 -7.39
CA ASP A 57 4.53 19.70 -8.82
C ASP A 57 3.23 19.74 -9.64
N ASP A 58 3.19 20.53 -10.70
CA ASP A 58 2.08 20.64 -11.65
C ASP A 58 2.54 20.51 -13.11
N ARG A 59 3.77 20.02 -13.33
CA ARG A 59 4.27 19.68 -14.66
C ARG A 59 3.43 18.53 -15.22
N VAL A 60 2.73 18.82 -16.31
CA VAL A 60 1.84 17.87 -16.97
C VAL A 60 2.66 16.91 -17.86
N ASN A 61 2.54 15.62 -17.60
CA ASN A 61 2.99 14.56 -18.49
C ASN A 61 2.06 14.48 -19.71
N GLY A 62 2.59 14.86 -20.88
CA GLY A 62 1.82 14.92 -22.13
C GLY A 62 1.33 13.58 -22.67
N HIS A 63 1.77 12.45 -22.11
CA HIS A 63 1.30 11.12 -22.49
C HIS A 63 -0.03 10.71 -21.83
N SER A 64 -0.45 11.43 -20.77
CA SER A 64 -1.59 11.04 -19.94
C SER A 64 -2.84 11.87 -20.13
N ASN A 65 -3.97 11.31 -19.70
CA ASN A 65 -5.23 12.03 -19.55
C ASN A 65 -5.92 11.61 -18.25
N LEU A 66 -6.77 12.49 -17.69
CA LEU A 66 -7.45 12.22 -16.42
C LEU A 66 -8.58 11.18 -16.51
N GLY A 67 -9.11 10.87 -17.70
CA GLY A 67 -10.23 9.94 -17.84
C GLY A 67 -11.41 10.23 -16.91
N VAL A 68 -11.93 9.20 -16.25
CA VAL A 68 -12.98 9.31 -15.20
C VAL A 68 -12.55 10.17 -14.02
N PHE A 69 -11.25 10.28 -13.74
CA PHE A 69 -10.73 11.13 -12.67
C PHE A 69 -10.85 12.62 -13.00
N ARG A 70 -11.45 13.02 -14.12
CA ARG A 70 -12.00 14.39 -14.26
C ARG A 70 -13.02 14.69 -13.15
N SER A 71 -13.75 13.68 -12.66
CA SER A 71 -14.59 13.79 -11.47
C SER A 71 -13.75 14.16 -10.25
N LYS A 72 -14.07 15.30 -9.62
CA LYS A 72 -13.43 15.71 -8.37
C LYS A 72 -13.81 14.80 -7.20
N GLN A 73 -15.03 14.26 -7.21
CA GLN A 73 -15.50 13.36 -6.16
C GLN A 73 -14.66 12.10 -6.13
N LEU A 74 -14.44 11.45 -7.28
CA LEU A 74 -13.60 10.25 -7.36
C LEU A 74 -12.17 10.50 -6.88
N ARG A 75 -11.52 11.59 -7.34
CA ARG A 75 -10.16 11.93 -6.86
C ARG A 75 -10.10 12.16 -5.35
N GLN A 76 -11.07 12.89 -4.81
CA GLN A 76 -11.17 13.17 -3.37
C GLN A 76 -11.44 11.89 -2.57
N ALA A 77 -12.20 10.95 -3.12
CA ALA A 77 -12.46 9.67 -2.48
C ALA A 77 -11.19 8.81 -2.37
N VAL A 78 -10.32 8.81 -3.39
CA VAL A 78 -9.00 8.14 -3.29
C VAL A 78 -8.16 8.74 -2.16
N ILE A 79 -8.20 10.07 -1.99
CA ILE A 79 -7.53 10.75 -0.88
C ILE A 79 -8.11 10.32 0.47
N LEU A 80 -9.44 10.23 0.61
CA LEU A 80 -10.10 9.74 1.82
C LEU A 80 -9.77 8.27 2.12
N ALA A 81 -9.68 7.44 1.09
CA ALA A 81 -9.32 6.03 1.18
C ALA A 81 -7.86 5.80 1.62
N ALA A 82 -7.00 6.83 1.59
CA ALA A 82 -5.73 6.83 2.30
C ALA A 82 -5.84 7.52 3.68
N ALA A 83 -6.50 8.68 3.75
CA ALA A 83 -6.52 9.52 4.95
C ALA A 83 -7.19 8.87 6.17
N LEU A 84 -8.38 8.27 5.98
CA LEU A 84 -9.13 7.69 7.10
C LEU A 84 -8.50 6.41 7.65
N PRO A 85 -7.94 5.50 6.82
CA PRO A 85 -7.12 4.40 7.31
C PRO A 85 -5.91 4.84 8.14
N ALA A 86 -5.17 5.87 7.70
CA ALA A 86 -4.05 6.39 8.47
C ALA A 86 -4.50 6.96 9.83
N ALA A 87 -5.60 7.73 9.83
CA ALA A 87 -6.20 8.22 11.07
C ALA A 87 -6.63 7.08 12.00
N ALA A 88 -7.22 6.03 11.45
CA ALA A 88 -7.64 4.86 12.19
C ALA A 88 -6.47 4.13 12.87
N VAL A 89 -5.35 3.98 12.15
CA VAL A 89 -4.12 3.40 12.73
C VAL A 89 -3.57 4.30 13.84
N VAL A 90 -3.59 5.62 13.69
CA VAL A 90 -3.11 6.52 14.75
C VAL A 90 -4.01 6.50 16.00
N ILE A 91 -5.33 6.39 15.81
CA ILE A 91 -6.29 6.25 16.92
C ILE A 91 -6.08 4.94 17.69
N ASP A 92 -5.90 3.82 17.00
CA ASP A 92 -5.96 2.47 17.61
C ASP A 92 -4.84 1.52 17.15
N GLY A 93 -3.59 2.00 17.07
CA GLY A 93 -2.49 1.13 16.64
C GLY A 93 -1.08 1.73 16.62
N PHE A 94 -0.97 3.04 16.38
CA PHE A 94 0.33 3.72 16.28
C PHE A 94 1.08 3.75 17.61
N GLY A 95 2.36 3.39 17.57
CA GLY A 95 3.22 3.34 18.74
C GLY A 95 2.73 2.36 19.81
N ALA A 96 1.90 1.37 19.46
CA ALA A 96 1.34 0.41 20.41
C ALA A 96 2.43 -0.36 21.18
N LEU A 97 3.60 -0.58 20.57
CA LEU A 97 4.72 -1.24 21.23
C LEU A 97 5.32 -0.40 22.36
N ASN A 98 5.26 0.93 22.26
CA ASN A 98 5.76 1.86 23.29
C ASN A 98 4.95 1.79 24.59
N LYS A 99 3.73 1.22 24.53
CA LYS A 99 2.87 0.97 25.70
C LYS A 99 3.24 -0.31 26.45
N VAL A 100 4.18 -1.11 25.93
CA VAL A 100 4.59 -2.41 26.48
C VAL A 100 6.04 -2.35 26.97
N PRO A 101 6.36 -2.83 28.19
CA PRO A 101 7.73 -2.93 28.69
C PRO A 101 8.66 -3.70 27.72
N LYS A 102 9.91 -3.22 27.56
CA LYS A 102 10.87 -3.76 26.56
C LYS A 102 11.12 -5.27 26.69
N ASP A 103 11.14 -5.79 27.91
CA ASP A 103 11.31 -7.21 28.23
C ASP A 103 10.16 -8.10 27.77
N LEU A 104 8.97 -7.51 27.55
CA LEU A 104 7.77 -8.20 27.08
C LEU A 104 7.51 -8.02 25.57
N GLN A 105 8.39 -7.30 24.86
CA GLN A 105 8.28 -7.05 23.42
C GLN A 105 8.77 -8.26 22.60
N THR A 106 8.04 -9.37 22.70
CA THR A 106 8.35 -10.59 21.94
C THR A 106 8.03 -10.43 20.45
N LYS A 107 8.66 -11.26 19.61
CA LYS A 107 8.37 -11.30 18.17
C LYS A 107 6.88 -11.54 17.88
N ASP A 108 6.25 -12.43 18.64
CA ASP A 108 4.82 -12.76 18.46
C ASP A 108 3.92 -11.58 18.81
N LEU A 109 4.27 -10.83 19.86
CA LEU A 109 3.57 -9.61 20.21
C LEU A 109 3.68 -8.59 19.06
N ILE A 110 4.89 -8.36 18.54
CA ILE A 110 5.12 -7.42 17.44
C ILE A 110 4.30 -7.85 16.22
N ASN A 111 4.36 -9.13 15.82
CA ASN A 111 3.59 -9.66 14.69
C ASN A 111 2.08 -9.49 14.89
N ARG A 112 1.58 -9.70 16.12
CA ARG A 112 0.17 -9.49 16.45
C ARG A 112 -0.23 -8.02 16.35
N LEU A 113 0.62 -7.09 16.81
CA LEU A 113 0.37 -5.65 16.68
C LEU A 113 0.43 -5.19 15.21
N LYS A 114 1.34 -5.76 14.41
CA LYS A 114 1.39 -5.50 12.97
C LYS A 114 0.09 -5.94 12.28
N ARG A 115 -0.33 -7.19 12.50
CA ARG A 115 -1.62 -7.71 12.00
C ARG A 115 -2.81 -6.88 12.46
N HIS A 116 -2.73 -6.26 13.64
CA HIS A 116 -3.77 -5.35 14.14
C HIS A 116 -3.84 -4.05 13.34
N ASN A 117 -2.70 -3.41 13.11
CA ASN A 117 -2.64 -2.18 12.31
C ASN A 117 -3.07 -2.44 10.86
N ASP A 118 -2.55 -3.50 10.22
CA ASP A 118 -2.91 -3.85 8.83
C ASP A 118 -4.41 -4.15 8.70
N ARG A 119 -5.01 -4.85 9.68
CA ARG A 119 -6.46 -5.09 9.73
C ARG A 119 -7.25 -3.80 9.78
N ILE A 120 -6.88 -2.87 10.65
CA ILE A 120 -7.58 -1.58 10.78
C ILE A 120 -7.49 -0.81 9.47
N ALA A 121 -6.29 -0.73 8.89
CA ALA A 121 -6.08 -0.01 7.63
C ALA A 121 -6.88 -0.64 6.49
N ALA A 122 -6.78 -1.97 6.29
CA ALA A 122 -7.51 -2.71 5.27
C ALA A 122 -9.03 -2.58 5.43
N GLN A 123 -9.53 -2.68 6.67
CA GLN A 123 -10.94 -2.54 7.00
C GLN A 123 -11.46 -1.16 6.59
N VAL A 124 -10.85 -0.10 7.11
CA VAL A 124 -11.33 1.27 6.87
C VAL A 124 -11.16 1.64 5.40
N MET A 125 -10.07 1.22 4.75
CA MET A 125 -9.85 1.47 3.32
C MET A 125 -10.97 0.82 2.47
N SER A 126 -11.31 -0.43 2.78
CA SER A 126 -12.37 -1.17 2.07
C SER A 126 -13.75 -0.57 2.31
N GLU A 127 -14.06 -0.18 3.54
CA GLU A 127 -15.33 0.47 3.91
C GLU A 127 -15.46 1.82 3.18
N VAL A 128 -14.41 2.64 3.15
CA VAL A 128 -14.40 3.93 2.43
C VAL A 128 -14.60 3.73 0.94
N LEU A 129 -13.89 2.76 0.33
CA LEU A 129 -14.01 2.46 -1.09
C LEU A 129 -15.43 2.00 -1.43
N GLN A 130 -15.99 1.04 -0.70
CA GLN A 130 -17.33 0.52 -0.96
C GLN A 130 -18.41 1.59 -0.79
N ILE A 131 -18.40 2.33 0.32
CA ILE A 131 -19.39 3.40 0.56
C ILE A 131 -19.30 4.45 -0.55
N THR A 132 -18.08 4.84 -0.94
CA THR A 132 -17.90 5.80 -2.04
C THR A 132 -18.51 5.27 -3.33
N THR A 133 -18.19 4.04 -3.73
CA THR A 133 -18.66 3.52 -5.03
C THR A 133 -20.16 3.29 -5.08
N GLU A 134 -20.82 3.11 -3.94
CA GLU A 134 -22.28 3.05 -3.82
C GLU A 134 -22.95 4.42 -4.01
N THR A 135 -22.26 5.52 -3.69
CA THR A 135 -22.82 6.88 -3.71
C THR A 135 -22.74 7.61 -5.06
N PHE A 136 -22.09 7.03 -6.07
CA PHE A 136 -22.03 7.68 -7.39
C PHE A 136 -23.39 7.69 -8.09
N ASP A 137 -23.72 8.85 -8.67
CA ASP A 137 -24.90 9.04 -9.50
C ASP A 137 -24.83 8.20 -10.78
N LEU A 138 -26.01 7.92 -11.36
CA LEU A 138 -26.14 7.22 -12.63
C LEU A 138 -25.29 7.90 -13.72
N GLY A 139 -24.45 7.12 -14.40
CA GLY A 139 -23.52 7.61 -15.43
C GLY A 139 -22.15 8.09 -14.92
N GLU A 140 -21.94 8.21 -13.61
CA GLU A 140 -20.61 8.36 -12.99
C GLU A 140 -20.16 7.08 -12.26
N GLU A 141 -20.92 6.01 -12.43
CA GLU A 141 -20.74 4.76 -11.70
C GLU A 141 -19.41 4.10 -12.03
N VAL A 142 -18.83 3.49 -11.00
CA VAL A 142 -17.54 2.81 -11.08
C VAL A 142 -17.63 1.43 -10.43
N ILE A 143 -16.80 0.52 -10.91
CA ILE A 143 -16.38 -0.67 -10.16
C ILE A 143 -14.87 -0.62 -10.04
N ILE A 144 -14.38 -0.84 -8.84
CA ILE A 144 -12.95 -0.91 -8.56
C ILE A 144 -12.61 -2.37 -8.23
N GLU A 145 -11.72 -2.96 -9.02
CA GLU A 145 -11.14 -4.29 -8.76
C GLU A 145 -9.76 -4.14 -8.12
N SER A 146 -9.53 -4.80 -6.99
CA SER A 146 -8.20 -4.94 -6.41
C SER A 146 -7.36 -5.90 -7.25
N ALA A 147 -6.31 -5.39 -7.87
CA ALA A 147 -5.44 -6.16 -8.76
C ALA A 147 -4.07 -6.49 -8.13
N ILE A 148 -3.60 -5.65 -7.19
CA ILE A 148 -2.28 -5.72 -6.57
C ILE A 148 -2.39 -5.51 -5.06
N THR A 149 -1.80 -6.40 -4.26
CA THR A 149 -1.79 -6.31 -2.80
C THR A 149 -0.56 -7.00 -2.20
N GLU A 150 -0.10 -6.55 -1.03
CA GLU A 150 0.84 -7.30 -0.18
C GLU A 150 0.03 -8.35 0.60
N GLY A 151 0.12 -9.65 0.30
CA GLY A 151 -0.74 -10.63 1.00
C GLY A 151 -0.43 -12.11 0.93
N VAL A 152 0.45 -12.59 0.06
CA VAL A 152 0.65 -14.04 -0.12
C VAL A 152 2.11 -14.47 -0.05
N ARG A 153 3.07 -13.53 0.08
CA ARG A 153 4.50 -13.83 0.26
C ARG A 153 4.74 -14.68 1.51
N ALA A 154 4.86 -15.99 1.33
CA ALA A 154 5.33 -16.92 2.35
C ALA A 154 6.79 -16.59 2.70
N LYS A 155 7.04 -15.96 3.85
CA LYS A 155 8.41 -15.65 4.30
C LYS A 155 9.06 -16.96 4.78
N PRO A 156 10.13 -17.47 4.16
CA PRO A 156 10.69 -18.77 4.54
C PRO A 156 11.04 -18.85 6.02
N GLY A 157 10.42 -19.83 6.69
CA GLY A 157 10.46 -20.02 8.14
C GLY A 157 9.45 -19.22 8.99
N VAL A 158 8.49 -18.49 8.38
CA VAL A 158 7.36 -17.80 9.05
C VAL A 158 6.14 -17.69 8.11
N GLU A 159 5.04 -18.34 8.52
CA GLU A 159 3.61 -18.20 8.12
C GLU A 159 3.24 -18.13 6.62
N ALA A 160 2.35 -19.06 6.23
CA ALA A 160 1.66 -19.07 4.93
C ALA A 160 0.30 -18.34 4.98
N GLY A 161 0.20 -17.30 5.81
CA GLY A 161 -0.92 -16.37 5.85
C GLY A 161 -0.38 -14.97 6.02
N GLY A 162 -0.55 -14.13 5.01
CA GLY A 162 -0.13 -12.74 5.08
C GLY A 162 -0.85 -11.97 6.19
N ASN A 163 -0.40 -10.75 6.44
CA ASN A 163 -1.17 -9.82 7.25
C ASN A 163 -2.55 -9.57 6.60
N PRO A 164 -3.58 -9.19 7.37
CA PRO A 164 -4.87 -8.78 6.81
C PRO A 164 -4.68 -7.67 5.78
N THR A 165 -5.32 -7.79 4.62
CA THR A 165 -5.15 -6.86 3.50
C THR A 165 -6.40 -6.83 2.62
N ILE A 166 -6.43 -6.01 1.58
CA ILE A 166 -7.46 -6.06 0.55
C ILE A 166 -7.09 -7.15 -0.46
N ALA A 167 -7.92 -8.19 -0.55
CA ALA A 167 -7.68 -9.34 -1.40
C ALA A 167 -7.62 -8.96 -2.88
N VAL A 168 -6.76 -9.63 -3.65
CA VAL A 168 -6.84 -9.54 -5.12
C VAL A 168 -8.16 -10.15 -5.59
N GLY A 169 -8.82 -9.47 -6.52
CA GLY A 169 -10.16 -9.79 -7.00
C GLY A 169 -11.29 -9.24 -6.12
N ALA A 170 -10.99 -8.56 -5.01
CA ALA A 170 -12.00 -7.81 -4.28
C ALA A 170 -12.62 -6.74 -5.20
N LEU A 171 -13.94 -6.64 -5.19
CA LEU A 171 -14.70 -5.69 -6.00
C LEU A 171 -15.40 -4.67 -5.09
N PHE A 172 -15.24 -3.39 -5.43
CA PHE A 172 -15.98 -2.30 -4.81
C PHE A 172 -16.90 -1.65 -5.83
N GLY A 173 -18.19 -1.57 -5.53
CA GLY A 173 -19.20 -1.06 -6.45
C GLY A 173 -20.61 -1.41 -6.00
N LYS A 174 -21.62 -0.84 -6.67
CA LYS A 174 -23.03 -1.22 -6.43
C LYS A 174 -23.21 -2.72 -6.69
N GLU A 175 -24.03 -3.36 -5.86
CA GLU A 175 -24.24 -4.83 -5.89
C GLU A 175 -24.64 -5.34 -7.28
N GLU A 176 -25.53 -4.62 -7.97
CA GLU A 176 -25.97 -4.95 -9.33
C GLU A 176 -24.80 -5.00 -10.33
N HIS A 177 -23.84 -4.09 -10.20
CA HIS A 177 -22.67 -4.03 -11.07
C HIS A 177 -21.67 -5.14 -10.74
N CYS A 178 -21.38 -5.33 -9.45
CA CYS A 178 -20.50 -6.41 -8.98
C CYS A 178 -21.02 -7.80 -9.39
N SER A 179 -22.34 -8.02 -9.33
CA SER A 179 -22.96 -9.29 -9.74
C SER A 179 -22.79 -9.60 -11.24
N ARG A 180 -22.63 -8.57 -12.06
CA ARG A 180 -22.48 -8.68 -13.53
C ARG A 180 -21.03 -8.63 -13.99
N TYR A 181 -20.09 -8.42 -13.07
CA TYR A 181 -18.67 -8.20 -13.38
C TYR A 181 -18.10 -9.24 -14.36
N SER A 182 -18.34 -10.53 -14.09
CA SER A 182 -17.86 -11.64 -14.94
C SER A 182 -18.69 -11.86 -16.22
N HIS A 183 -19.86 -11.23 -16.33
CA HIS A 183 -20.79 -11.36 -17.46
C HIS A 183 -20.78 -10.14 -18.40
N GLY A 184 -19.96 -9.13 -18.10
CA GLY A 184 -19.87 -7.88 -18.82
C GLY A 184 -20.69 -6.76 -18.16
N LEU A 185 -20.03 -5.62 -17.99
CA LEU A 185 -20.62 -4.38 -17.50
C LEU A 185 -21.36 -3.64 -18.62
N THR A 186 -22.34 -2.81 -18.27
CA THR A 186 -22.93 -1.87 -19.21
C THR A 186 -21.91 -0.80 -19.60
N GLN A 187 -22.09 -0.15 -20.75
CA GLN A 187 -21.16 0.92 -21.21
C GLN A 187 -21.12 2.15 -20.28
N GLU A 188 -22.07 2.25 -19.35
CA GLU A 188 -22.23 3.38 -18.43
C GLU A 188 -21.41 3.21 -17.14
N VAL A 189 -20.88 2.02 -16.87
CA VAL A 189 -20.11 1.73 -15.65
C VAL A 189 -18.62 1.66 -15.98
N ASN A 190 -17.84 2.49 -15.32
CA ASN A 190 -16.39 2.53 -15.54
C ASN A 190 -15.70 1.45 -14.71
N ARG A 191 -14.92 0.59 -15.36
CA ARG A 191 -14.07 -0.40 -14.68
C ARG A 191 -12.73 0.24 -14.33
N LEU A 192 -12.35 0.13 -13.07
CA LEU A 192 -11.09 0.62 -12.54
C LEU A 192 -10.32 -0.54 -11.88
N SER A 193 -9.00 -0.48 -11.97
CA SER A 193 -8.10 -1.34 -11.22
C SER A 193 -7.49 -0.54 -10.08
N MET A 194 -7.31 -1.16 -8.92
CA MET A 194 -6.56 -0.59 -7.80
C MET A 194 -5.39 -1.48 -7.41
N GLY A 195 -4.40 -0.88 -6.77
CA GLY A 195 -3.37 -1.57 -6.03
C GLY A 195 -3.13 -0.88 -4.70
N SER A 196 -2.84 -1.64 -3.66
CA SER A 196 -2.62 -1.11 -2.32
C SER A 196 -1.50 -1.82 -1.59
N ASP A 197 -0.78 -1.05 -0.81
CA ASP A 197 -0.05 -1.52 0.37
C ASP A 197 -0.72 -0.83 1.56
N VAL A 198 -1.55 -1.58 2.30
CA VAL A 198 -2.44 -0.97 3.28
C VAL A 198 -1.67 -0.20 4.34
N ILE A 199 -0.44 -0.63 4.66
CA ILE A 199 0.54 0.13 5.44
C ILE A 199 1.97 -0.15 4.94
N ASP A 200 2.56 0.81 4.23
CA ASP A 200 4.02 0.81 4.04
C ASP A 200 4.69 1.13 5.38
N GLY A 201 5.55 0.23 5.84
CA GLY A 201 6.21 0.33 7.14
C GLY A 201 5.30 -0.03 8.33
N THR A 202 4.54 -1.13 8.27
CA THR A 202 3.74 -1.60 9.42
C THR A 202 4.57 -1.74 10.69
N GLY A 203 5.81 -2.25 10.59
CA GLY A 203 6.71 -2.35 11.75
C GLY A 203 6.98 -0.99 12.40
N LYS A 204 7.29 0.01 11.58
CA LYS A 204 7.47 1.40 12.03
C LYS A 204 6.22 1.96 12.69
N SER A 205 5.03 1.69 12.13
CA SER A 205 3.77 2.15 12.72
C SER A 205 3.56 1.62 14.15
N VAL A 206 3.90 0.35 14.39
CA VAL A 206 3.77 -0.32 15.70
C VAL A 206 4.80 0.21 16.70
N GLU A 207 6.02 0.46 16.24
CA GLU A 207 7.13 1.01 17.03
C GLU A 207 7.00 2.52 17.29
N GLY A 208 6.16 3.22 16.53
CA GLY A 208 6.04 4.68 16.58
C GLY A 208 7.22 5.40 15.91
N LEU A 209 7.85 4.77 14.92
CA LEU A 209 8.92 5.34 14.13
C LEU A 209 8.37 6.14 12.93
N HIS A 210 9.22 7.00 12.37
CA HIS A 210 8.88 7.82 11.21
C HIS A 210 8.77 6.98 9.92
N SER A 211 8.15 7.58 8.90
CA SER A 211 7.99 7.05 7.55
C SER A 211 7.19 5.74 7.49
N SER A 212 6.06 5.71 8.19
CA SER A 212 4.95 4.78 7.93
C SER A 212 3.75 5.53 7.33
N LEU A 213 3.04 4.88 6.41
CA LEU A 213 1.91 5.48 5.68
C LEU A 213 0.96 4.42 5.15
N THR A 214 -0.25 4.82 4.79
CA THR A 214 -1.19 3.97 4.02
C THR A 214 -1.10 4.31 2.54
N ALA A 215 -1.13 3.32 1.65
CA ALA A 215 -0.91 3.53 0.22
C ALA A 215 -1.95 2.85 -0.67
N LEU A 216 -2.43 3.59 -1.67
CA LEU A 216 -3.17 3.02 -2.79
C LEU A 216 -3.01 3.83 -4.08
N PHE A 217 -3.25 3.18 -5.21
CA PHE A 217 -3.60 3.83 -6.47
C PHE A 217 -4.87 3.22 -7.05
N ILE A 218 -5.57 4.01 -7.87
CA ILE A 218 -6.72 3.60 -8.68
C ILE A 218 -6.53 4.13 -10.09
N THR A 219 -6.79 3.31 -11.10
CA THR A 219 -6.56 3.65 -12.51
C THR A 219 -7.56 2.96 -13.44
N GLU A 220 -7.85 3.60 -14.58
CA GLU A 220 -8.59 3.02 -15.71
C GLU A 220 -7.81 1.93 -16.44
N SER A 221 -6.49 1.86 -16.25
CA SER A 221 -5.70 0.85 -16.92
C SER A 221 -5.94 -0.53 -16.31
N ASN A 222 -6.27 -1.50 -17.15
CA ASN A 222 -6.28 -2.89 -16.72
C ASN A 222 -4.84 -3.42 -16.59
N PHE A 223 -4.71 -4.49 -15.79
CA PHE A 223 -3.50 -5.29 -15.69
C PHE A 223 -3.46 -6.38 -16.76
N LYS A 224 -2.36 -6.45 -17.52
CA LYS A 224 -2.08 -7.53 -18.48
C LYS A 224 -1.78 -8.86 -17.78
N ARG A 225 -1.07 -8.76 -16.65
CA ARG A 225 -0.51 -9.88 -15.91
C ARG A 225 -0.78 -9.68 -14.43
N HIS A 226 -1.24 -10.75 -13.76
CA HIS A 226 -1.33 -10.75 -12.31
C HIS A 226 0.09 -10.87 -11.76
N LEU A 227 0.59 -9.83 -11.11
CA LEU A 227 1.94 -9.83 -10.56
C LEU A 227 2.00 -10.81 -9.38
N PRO A 228 2.85 -11.85 -9.44
CA PRO A 228 2.97 -12.76 -8.32
C PRO A 228 3.57 -12.02 -7.12
N ASP A 229 3.11 -12.37 -5.92
CA ASP A 229 3.66 -11.82 -4.69
C ASP A 229 5.04 -12.46 -4.45
N ILE A 230 6.09 -11.83 -4.97
CA ILE A 230 7.49 -12.27 -4.96
C ILE A 230 8.41 -11.04 -4.82
N TYR A 231 9.71 -11.24 -4.65
CA TYR A 231 10.68 -10.14 -4.66
C TYR A 231 11.03 -9.69 -6.08
N VAL A 232 11.30 -8.39 -6.23
CA VAL A 232 11.68 -7.75 -7.50
C VAL A 232 12.93 -6.92 -7.26
N GLU A 233 13.99 -7.22 -8.00
CA GLU A 233 15.13 -6.32 -8.15
C GLU A 233 14.73 -5.17 -9.08
N ARG A 234 14.93 -3.93 -8.67
CA ARG A 234 14.39 -2.76 -9.38
C ARG A 234 15.42 -1.67 -9.62
N TRP A 235 15.23 -1.02 -10.77
CA TRP A 235 15.97 0.16 -11.21
C TRP A 235 14.98 1.27 -11.51
N MET A 236 15.06 2.34 -10.75
CA MET A 236 14.06 3.39 -10.74
C MET A 236 14.74 4.75 -10.73
N THR A 237 14.25 5.68 -11.53
CA THR A 237 14.64 7.09 -11.49
C THR A 237 13.52 7.97 -12.08
N ALA A 238 13.53 9.26 -11.77
CA ALA A 238 12.57 10.25 -12.26
C ALA A 238 12.83 10.71 -13.71
N ALA A 239 13.62 9.96 -14.47
CA ALA A 239 13.90 10.21 -15.89
C ALA A 239 13.82 8.90 -16.69
N PRO A 240 13.50 8.96 -18.00
CA PRO A 240 13.57 7.78 -18.85
C PRO A 240 15.03 7.36 -19.08
N PHE A 241 15.27 6.06 -19.15
CA PHE A 241 16.57 5.47 -19.43
C PHE A 241 16.46 4.28 -20.39
N PRO A 242 17.50 3.98 -21.19
CA PRO A 242 17.54 2.78 -22.02
C PRO A 242 17.28 1.51 -21.21
N GLU A 243 16.29 0.71 -21.60
CA GLU A 243 16.06 -0.61 -20.99
C GLU A 243 17.28 -1.51 -21.22
N PHE A 244 17.63 -2.32 -20.22
CA PHE A 244 18.74 -3.26 -20.26
C PHE A 244 18.33 -4.58 -19.60
N ASN A 245 19.02 -5.66 -19.95
CA ASN A 245 18.86 -6.95 -19.27
C ASN A 245 19.83 -7.01 -18.07
N PRO A 246 19.33 -7.06 -16.82
CA PRO A 246 20.20 -7.15 -15.63
C PRO A 246 21.05 -8.43 -15.57
N ARG A 247 20.72 -9.45 -16.37
CA ARG A 247 21.56 -10.67 -16.51
C ARG A 247 22.76 -10.49 -17.43
N ASP A 248 22.71 -9.49 -18.32
CA ASP A 248 23.73 -9.26 -19.34
C ASP A 248 24.59 -8.02 -19.04
N THR A 249 24.34 -7.36 -17.90
CA THR A 249 25.00 -6.11 -17.47
C THR A 249 25.57 -6.25 -16.06
N ASP A 250 26.40 -5.29 -15.65
CA ASP A 250 26.86 -5.16 -14.26
C ASP A 250 26.36 -3.86 -13.62
N LEU A 251 26.38 -3.81 -12.28
CA LEU A 251 25.89 -2.65 -11.52
C LEU A 251 26.55 -1.32 -11.91
N LYS A 252 27.78 -1.34 -12.44
CA LYS A 252 28.48 -0.12 -12.85
C LYS A 252 27.95 0.38 -14.19
N GLU A 253 27.67 -0.51 -15.13
CA GLU A 253 27.00 -0.19 -16.39
C GLU A 253 25.57 0.31 -16.14
N GLU A 254 24.81 -0.37 -15.30
CA GLU A 254 23.46 0.03 -14.88
C GLU A 254 23.48 1.42 -14.21
N ALA A 255 24.42 1.66 -13.30
CA ALA A 255 24.59 2.96 -12.67
C ALA A 255 24.98 4.04 -13.66
N ARG A 256 25.79 3.74 -14.69
CA ARG A 256 26.11 4.69 -15.75
C ARG A 256 24.87 5.06 -16.56
N ILE A 257 24.07 4.08 -16.97
CA ILE A 257 22.83 4.29 -17.72
C ILE A 257 21.89 5.23 -16.95
N ILE A 258 21.71 4.99 -15.65
CA ILE A 258 20.82 5.79 -14.81
C ILE A 258 21.41 7.16 -14.50
N ALA A 259 22.73 7.27 -14.28
CA ALA A 259 23.41 8.55 -14.08
C ALA A 259 23.27 9.45 -15.31
N ASP A 260 23.47 8.91 -16.52
CA ASP A 260 23.31 9.62 -17.78
C ASP A 260 21.87 10.14 -17.96
N ALA A 261 20.86 9.33 -17.61
CA ALA A 261 19.45 9.74 -17.60
C ALA A 261 19.16 10.87 -16.60
N CYS A 262 19.81 10.84 -15.44
CA CYS A 262 19.71 11.91 -14.42
C CYS A 262 20.52 13.17 -14.77
N GLY A 263 21.34 13.13 -15.83
CA GLY A 263 22.27 14.21 -16.17
C GLY A 263 23.47 14.33 -15.22
N ILE A 264 23.76 13.27 -14.45
CA ILE A 264 24.84 13.23 -13.47
C ILE A 264 26.11 12.70 -14.15
N LYS A 265 27.17 13.52 -14.15
CA LYS A 265 28.45 13.18 -14.80
C LYS A 265 29.43 12.43 -13.89
N ASP A 266 29.35 12.69 -12.58
CA ASP A 266 30.19 12.07 -11.57
C ASP A 266 29.33 11.24 -10.61
N PHE A 267 29.69 9.97 -10.45
CA PHE A 267 29.00 9.05 -9.53
C PHE A 267 29.04 9.54 -8.07
N SER A 268 30.01 10.38 -7.69
CA SER A 268 30.08 10.96 -6.35
C SER A 268 28.86 11.82 -5.97
N GLU A 269 28.17 12.38 -6.97
CA GLU A 269 26.95 13.19 -6.82
C GLU A 269 25.67 12.34 -6.77
N MET A 270 25.75 11.07 -7.17
CA MET A 270 24.62 10.17 -7.32
C MET A 270 24.28 9.45 -6.02
N THR A 271 23.00 9.10 -5.87
CA THR A 271 22.50 8.27 -4.76
C THR A 271 21.60 7.15 -5.29
N ALA A 272 21.77 5.94 -4.78
CA ALA A 272 20.87 4.80 -4.99
C ALA A 272 20.30 4.33 -3.65
N PHE A 273 18.98 4.46 -3.43
CA PHE A 273 18.35 4.04 -2.18
C PHE A 273 18.26 2.51 -2.06
N PHE A 274 18.39 2.00 -0.83
CA PHE A 274 18.19 0.59 -0.50
C PHE A 274 17.42 0.36 0.80
N LEU A 275 16.77 -0.80 0.92
CA LEU A 275 16.53 -1.38 2.25
C LEU A 275 17.82 -1.96 2.84
N ASP A 276 18.06 -1.85 4.14
CA ASP A 276 19.15 -2.54 4.81
C ASP A 276 18.80 -4.02 5.04
N ARG A 277 19.23 -4.85 4.10
CA ARG A 277 19.05 -6.30 4.11
C ARG A 277 20.36 -6.96 3.66
N PRO A 278 20.74 -8.12 4.22
CA PRO A 278 21.96 -8.84 3.81
C PRO A 278 22.08 -9.01 2.30
N ARG A 279 20.97 -9.35 1.61
CA ARG A 279 20.91 -9.49 0.15
C ARG A 279 21.31 -8.23 -0.65
N HIS A 280 21.30 -7.04 -0.06
CA HIS A 280 21.66 -5.79 -0.73
C HIS A 280 23.11 -5.37 -0.49
N HIS A 281 23.79 -5.98 0.48
CA HIS A 281 25.13 -5.54 0.87
C HIS A 281 26.14 -5.61 -0.30
N PRO A 282 26.16 -6.67 -1.13
CA PRO A 282 27.06 -6.72 -2.29
C PRO A 282 26.80 -5.59 -3.30
N ALA A 283 25.53 -5.30 -3.60
CA ALA A 283 25.18 -4.22 -4.52
C ALA A 283 25.58 -2.85 -3.98
N MET A 284 25.29 -2.60 -2.69
CA MET A 284 25.66 -1.37 -2.03
C MET A 284 27.18 -1.16 -2.03
N ASP A 285 27.95 -2.22 -1.73
CA ASP A 285 29.41 -2.15 -1.67
C ASP A 285 30.03 -1.91 -3.06
N GLN A 286 29.49 -2.52 -4.12
CA GLN A 286 29.91 -2.27 -5.51
C GLN A 286 29.62 -0.83 -5.94
N LEU A 287 28.41 -0.33 -5.67
CA LEU A 287 28.01 1.04 -5.99
C LEU A 287 28.82 2.08 -5.20
N ASN A 288 29.07 1.83 -3.91
CA ASN A 288 29.93 2.69 -3.12
C ASN A 288 31.39 2.67 -3.61
N GLY A 289 31.88 1.52 -4.08
CA GLY A 289 33.23 1.38 -4.64
C GLY A 289 33.48 2.24 -5.88
N ILE A 290 32.42 2.59 -6.61
CA ILE A 290 32.48 3.51 -7.77
C ILE A 290 32.07 4.95 -7.43
N GLY A 291 31.74 5.24 -6.16
CA GLY A 291 31.45 6.60 -5.66
C GLY A 291 29.98 6.91 -5.42
N VAL A 292 29.04 6.06 -5.81
CA VAL A 292 27.59 6.28 -5.60
C VAL A 292 27.26 6.15 -4.12
N ALA A 293 26.49 7.10 -3.56
CA ALA A 293 25.96 6.97 -2.21
C ALA A 293 24.79 5.99 -2.14
N THR A 294 24.70 5.22 -1.07
CA THR A 294 23.64 4.24 -0.82
C THR A 294 22.93 4.54 0.49
N PRO A 295 22.12 5.62 0.54
CA PRO A 295 21.24 5.89 1.67
C PRO A 295 20.27 4.71 1.85
N PHE A 296 19.99 4.35 3.09
CA PHE A 296 19.12 3.21 3.37
C PHE A 296 18.13 3.43 4.51
N ASP A 297 17.05 2.65 4.48
CA ASP A 297 16.12 2.48 5.60
C ASP A 297 16.05 1.00 6.00
N LYS A 298 15.67 0.70 7.24
CA LYS A 298 15.45 -0.67 7.70
C LYS A 298 14.08 -1.20 7.29
N ASP A 299 13.12 -0.34 6.98
CA ASP A 299 11.78 -0.74 6.59
C ASP A 299 11.14 0.35 5.73
N GLY A 300 10.24 -0.02 4.83
CA GLY A 300 9.55 0.93 3.95
C GLY A 300 10.39 1.37 2.76
N ASP A 301 10.03 0.84 1.58
CA ASP A 301 10.74 1.08 0.33
C ASP A 301 9.85 1.77 -0.72
N LEU A 302 8.57 1.96 -0.39
CA LEU A 302 7.58 2.59 -1.25
C LEU A 302 7.77 4.10 -1.29
N PHE A 303 7.81 4.78 -0.14
CA PHE A 303 7.89 6.24 -0.09
C PHE A 303 9.08 6.83 -0.88
N PRO A 304 10.32 6.30 -0.77
CA PRO A 304 11.41 6.81 -1.59
C PRO A 304 11.07 6.79 -3.09
N ALA A 305 10.45 5.72 -3.61
CA ALA A 305 10.05 5.64 -5.02
C ALA A 305 9.11 6.77 -5.44
N LEU A 306 8.25 7.24 -4.53
CA LEU A 306 7.28 8.31 -4.77
C LEU A 306 7.89 9.69 -4.83
N VAL A 307 9.09 9.89 -4.28
CA VAL A 307 9.76 11.21 -4.17
C VAL A 307 11.12 11.25 -4.88
N LEU A 308 11.53 10.15 -5.53
CA LEU A 308 12.73 10.11 -6.39
C LEU A 308 12.76 11.30 -7.35
N GLY A 309 13.91 11.96 -7.47
CA GLY A 309 14.13 13.08 -8.36
C GLY A 309 13.26 14.31 -8.12
N LEU A 310 12.62 14.45 -6.95
CA LEU A 310 11.94 15.71 -6.62
C LEU A 310 12.94 16.85 -6.46
N ASP A 311 12.68 17.93 -7.20
CA ASP A 311 13.46 19.15 -7.13
C ASP A 311 13.39 19.76 -5.72
N GLY A 312 14.53 20.19 -5.19
CA GLY A 312 14.65 20.74 -3.84
C GLY A 312 14.77 19.70 -2.72
N LEU A 313 14.67 18.41 -3.02
CA LEU A 313 14.93 17.35 -2.04
C LEU A 313 16.43 17.08 -1.90
N ARG A 314 16.99 17.22 -0.70
CA ARG A 314 18.45 17.16 -0.46
C ARG A 314 18.80 16.43 0.82
N PHE A 315 19.77 15.51 0.73
CA PHE A 315 20.49 14.97 1.88
C PHE A 315 21.38 16.05 2.53
N PRO A 316 21.83 15.85 3.79
CA PRO A 316 22.71 16.81 4.48
C PRO A 316 24.04 17.08 3.77
N ASP A 317 24.50 16.17 2.93
CA ASP A 317 25.71 16.30 2.11
C ASP A 317 25.49 17.06 0.78
N GLY A 318 24.26 17.50 0.51
CA GLY A 318 23.88 18.26 -0.68
C GLY A 318 23.43 17.42 -1.87
N ARG A 319 23.50 16.08 -1.82
CA ARG A 319 23.00 15.20 -2.89
C ARG A 319 21.48 15.15 -2.90
N GLY A 320 20.88 14.98 -4.08
CA GLY A 320 19.46 14.62 -4.21
C GLY A 320 19.20 13.15 -3.93
N LEU A 321 17.93 12.75 -3.90
CA LEU A 321 17.51 11.34 -3.93
C LEU A 321 17.21 10.96 -5.39
N HIS A 322 18.17 10.32 -6.05
CA HIS A 322 18.15 10.17 -7.51
C HIS A 322 17.53 8.87 -7.99
N SER A 323 17.95 7.73 -7.44
CA SER A 323 17.60 6.42 -8.00
C SER A 323 17.42 5.30 -6.97
N MET A 324 16.96 4.16 -7.46
CA MET A 324 17.19 2.81 -6.91
C MET A 324 17.89 2.00 -8.00
N ILE A 325 18.91 1.21 -7.65
CA ILE A 325 19.74 0.46 -8.62
C ILE A 325 20.08 -0.89 -7.99
N GLY A 326 19.46 -1.97 -8.46
CA GLY A 326 19.66 -3.29 -7.87
C GLY A 326 19.04 -3.44 -6.47
N GLU A 327 18.09 -2.57 -6.11
CA GLU A 327 17.34 -2.68 -4.85
C GLU A 327 16.31 -3.81 -4.97
N ILE A 328 16.17 -4.68 -3.96
CA ILE A 328 15.26 -5.83 -3.98
C ILE A 328 14.16 -5.68 -2.92
N GLY A 329 13.01 -5.24 -3.41
CA GLY A 329 11.78 -5.00 -2.66
C GLY A 329 10.64 -5.94 -3.10
N GLY A 330 9.45 -5.74 -2.54
CA GLY A 330 8.28 -6.52 -2.93
C GLY A 330 7.67 -6.12 -4.27
N SER A 331 6.99 -7.07 -4.91
CA SER A 331 6.36 -6.84 -6.20
C SER A 331 5.15 -5.88 -6.10
N ALA A 332 4.38 -5.97 -5.01
CA ALA A 332 3.27 -5.04 -4.75
C ALA A 332 3.79 -3.61 -4.55
N GLU A 333 4.78 -3.43 -3.67
CA GLU A 333 5.44 -2.16 -3.37
C GLU A 333 6.10 -1.56 -4.62
N TRP A 334 6.75 -2.41 -5.43
CA TRP A 334 7.28 -1.99 -6.72
C TRP A 334 6.19 -1.41 -7.62
N THR A 335 5.04 -2.06 -7.77
CA THR A 335 3.97 -1.58 -8.66
C THR A 335 3.32 -0.30 -8.11
N VAL A 336 3.01 -0.29 -6.81
CA VAL A 336 2.38 0.86 -6.14
C VAL A 336 3.30 2.09 -6.18
N GLY A 337 4.63 1.90 -6.15
CA GLY A 337 5.60 2.99 -6.27
C GLY A 337 5.97 3.36 -7.71
N ALA A 338 6.06 2.37 -8.61
CA ALA A 338 6.50 2.57 -9.99
C ALA A 338 5.47 3.30 -10.85
N LEU A 339 4.18 3.01 -10.70
CA LEU A 339 3.15 3.64 -11.52
C LEU A 339 3.08 5.18 -11.30
N PRO A 340 3.04 5.69 -10.06
CA PRO A 340 3.14 7.14 -9.81
C PRO A 340 4.45 7.76 -10.28
N LEU A 341 5.57 7.04 -10.17
CA LEU A 341 6.86 7.51 -10.71
C LEU A 341 6.80 7.67 -12.24
N VAL A 342 6.18 6.71 -12.94
CA VAL A 342 5.98 6.78 -14.40
C VAL A 342 5.03 7.92 -14.78
N TRP A 343 3.97 8.16 -14.02
CA TRP A 343 3.08 9.31 -14.24
C TRP A 343 3.84 10.65 -14.16
N ARG A 344 4.81 10.76 -13.26
CA ARG A 344 5.70 11.92 -13.14
C ARG A 344 6.75 12.04 -14.25
N GLY A 345 6.81 11.10 -15.19
CA GLY A 345 7.79 11.07 -16.29
C GLY A 345 9.06 10.27 -15.99
N GLY A 346 9.11 9.57 -14.86
CA GLY A 346 10.18 8.64 -14.54
C GLY A 346 10.03 7.28 -15.24
N GLN A 347 10.95 6.38 -14.92
CA GLN A 347 10.95 5.01 -15.44
C GLN A 347 11.33 4.03 -14.34
N SER A 348 10.74 2.84 -14.44
CA SER A 348 10.97 1.72 -13.54
C SER A 348 11.14 0.44 -14.33
N LEU A 349 12.27 -0.23 -14.10
CA LEU A 349 12.61 -1.55 -14.61
C LEU A 349 12.63 -2.51 -13.41
N GLY A 350 11.99 -3.67 -13.52
CA GLY A 350 11.93 -4.66 -12.46
C GLY A 350 12.23 -6.05 -12.99
N MET A 351 13.00 -6.83 -12.24
CA MET A 351 13.32 -8.21 -12.53
C MET A 351 12.91 -9.07 -11.35
N LEU A 352 12.05 -10.07 -11.59
CA LEU A 352 11.59 -10.97 -10.55
C LEU A 352 12.79 -11.75 -9.99
N THR A 353 12.84 -11.96 -8.69
CA THR A 353 13.95 -12.66 -8.00
C THR A 353 13.42 -13.85 -7.20
N SER A 354 14.26 -14.84 -6.92
CA SER A 354 13.88 -15.98 -6.10
C SER A 354 13.72 -15.55 -4.64
N GLN A 355 12.50 -15.61 -4.16
CA GLN A 355 12.19 -15.37 -2.75
C GLN A 355 12.76 -16.47 -1.86
N SER A 356 12.70 -17.72 -2.32
CA SER A 356 13.21 -18.90 -1.64
C SER A 356 14.71 -18.77 -1.37
N SER A 357 15.48 -18.31 -2.36
CA SER A 357 16.91 -18.07 -2.22
C SER A 357 17.21 -16.87 -1.32
N LEU A 358 16.53 -15.74 -1.55
CA LEU A 358 16.80 -14.45 -0.88
C LEU A 358 16.44 -14.37 0.61
N THR A 359 15.81 -15.40 1.14
CA THR A 359 15.34 -15.46 2.54
C THR A 359 16.00 -16.57 3.34
N ARG A 360 16.92 -17.33 2.73
CA ARG A 360 17.79 -18.29 3.42
C ARG A 360 18.64 -17.57 4.46
N LYS A 361 18.73 -18.16 5.65
CA LYS A 361 19.50 -17.62 6.78
C LYS A 361 20.91 -18.18 6.89
N ASP A 362 21.18 -19.26 6.16
CA ASP A 362 22.45 -19.97 6.12
C ASP A 362 23.38 -19.50 5.00
N LEU A 363 22.90 -18.61 4.12
CA LEU A 363 23.71 -18.00 3.06
C LEU A 363 24.30 -16.66 3.52
N SER A 364 25.52 -16.38 3.07
CA SER A 364 26.18 -15.08 3.19
C SER A 364 25.52 -14.03 2.28
N PRO A 365 25.73 -12.73 2.54
CA PRO A 365 25.29 -11.65 1.63
C PRO A 365 25.67 -11.87 0.16
N GLU A 366 26.90 -12.31 -0.11
CA GLU A 366 27.41 -12.56 -1.46
C GLU A 366 26.68 -13.74 -2.13
N GLU A 367 26.47 -14.83 -1.40
CA GLU A 367 25.69 -15.97 -1.88
C GLU A 367 24.24 -15.57 -2.16
N LEU A 368 23.59 -14.79 -1.27
CA LEU A 368 22.24 -14.28 -1.51
C LEU A 368 22.15 -13.47 -2.82
N TRP A 369 23.12 -12.59 -3.07
CA TRP A 369 23.18 -11.80 -4.29
C TRP A 369 23.37 -12.68 -5.54
N ASN A 370 24.25 -13.67 -5.48
CA ASN A 370 24.50 -14.59 -6.60
C ASN A 370 23.32 -15.55 -6.84
N GLU A 371 22.60 -15.92 -5.79
CA GLU A 371 21.45 -16.85 -5.83
C GLU A 371 20.12 -16.16 -6.19
N ARG A 372 20.07 -14.83 -6.30
CA ARG A 372 18.82 -14.06 -6.45
C ARG A 372 18.00 -14.38 -7.70
N PHE A 373 18.59 -14.99 -8.73
CA PHE A 373 17.89 -15.43 -9.93
C PHE A 373 17.79 -16.96 -10.07
N HIS A 374 18.10 -17.71 -9.02
CA HIS A 374 17.96 -19.17 -8.98
C HIS A 374 16.62 -19.53 -8.36
N TYR A 375 15.61 -19.69 -9.22
CA TYR A 375 14.24 -20.01 -8.80
C TYR A 375 14.07 -21.50 -8.50
N THR A 376 13.19 -21.81 -7.54
CA THR A 376 12.72 -23.19 -7.32
C THR A 376 11.72 -23.60 -8.40
N GLU A 377 11.40 -24.90 -8.50
CA GLU A 377 10.34 -25.38 -9.40
C GLU A 377 8.97 -24.74 -9.08
N GLU A 378 8.65 -24.58 -7.80
CA GLU A 378 7.42 -23.93 -7.34
C GLU A 378 7.36 -22.45 -7.78
N GLU A 379 8.47 -21.72 -7.67
CA GLU A 379 8.56 -20.35 -8.15
C GLU A 379 8.43 -20.27 -9.67
N LEU A 380 9.05 -21.19 -10.42
CA LEU A 380 8.91 -21.23 -11.88
C LEU A 380 7.47 -21.48 -12.32
N ILE A 381 6.74 -22.36 -11.62
CA ILE A 381 5.30 -22.59 -11.85
C ILE A 381 4.51 -21.31 -11.57
N LEU A 382 4.78 -20.64 -10.44
CA LEU A 382 4.13 -19.37 -10.09
C LEU A 382 4.34 -18.30 -11.17
N LEU A 383 5.57 -18.17 -11.68
CA LEU A 383 5.90 -17.22 -12.75
C LEU A 383 5.18 -17.56 -14.06
N GLN A 384 5.10 -18.85 -14.39
CA GLN A 384 4.40 -19.34 -15.58
C GLN A 384 2.88 -19.07 -15.49
N ASP A 385 2.26 -19.36 -14.34
CA ASP A 385 0.83 -19.12 -14.11
C ASP A 385 0.48 -17.63 -14.15
N ALA A 386 1.39 -16.78 -13.66
CA ALA A 386 1.28 -15.34 -13.74
C ALA A 386 1.49 -14.77 -15.18
N ARG A 387 1.80 -15.63 -16.16
CA ARG A 387 2.09 -15.29 -17.57
C ARG A 387 3.26 -14.31 -17.72
N PHE A 388 4.21 -14.37 -16.81
CA PHE A 388 5.54 -13.77 -16.98
C PHE A 388 6.38 -14.74 -17.81
N GLU A 389 6.13 -14.73 -19.13
CA GLU A 389 6.94 -15.44 -20.13
C GLU A 389 8.42 -14.98 -20.03
N GLN A 390 9.34 -15.68 -20.70
CA GLN A 390 10.82 -15.55 -20.64
C GLN A 390 11.44 -14.15 -20.92
N LYS A 391 10.69 -13.04 -20.78
CA LYS A 391 11.26 -11.71 -20.70
C LYS A 391 12.09 -11.60 -19.40
N PRO A 392 13.36 -11.18 -19.47
CA PRO A 392 14.23 -11.15 -18.30
C PRO A 392 13.87 -10.05 -17.30
N PHE A 393 13.17 -8.99 -17.73
CA PHE A 393 12.78 -7.85 -16.92
C PHE A 393 11.46 -7.25 -17.42
N PHE A 394 10.83 -6.41 -16.60
CA PHE A 394 9.48 -5.88 -16.82
C PHE A 394 9.45 -4.39 -16.49
N THR A 395 8.66 -3.65 -17.25
CA THR A 395 8.32 -2.25 -17.00
C THR A 395 6.85 -2.14 -16.63
N VAL A 396 6.41 -0.96 -16.19
CA VAL A 396 4.98 -0.70 -15.97
C VAL A 396 4.13 -0.97 -17.24
N ASN A 397 4.69 -0.71 -18.44
CA ASN A 397 4.01 -1.03 -19.71
C ASN A 397 3.85 -2.54 -19.95
N ASP A 398 4.66 -3.39 -19.33
CA ASP A 398 4.49 -4.85 -19.41
C ASP A 398 3.42 -5.35 -18.42
N LEU A 399 3.23 -4.64 -17.31
CA LEU A 399 2.23 -4.96 -16.29
C LEU A 399 0.83 -4.49 -16.70
N MET A 400 0.73 -3.36 -17.40
CA MET A 400 -0.53 -2.63 -17.60
C MET A 400 -0.83 -2.37 -19.09
N GLU A 401 -2.12 -2.38 -19.46
CA GLU A 401 -2.61 -2.10 -20.82
C GLU A 401 -2.29 -0.69 -21.31
N ASN A 402 -2.63 0.32 -20.51
CA ASN A 402 -2.40 1.72 -20.82
C ASN A 402 -2.11 2.48 -19.52
N PRO A 403 -0.87 2.43 -19.00
CA PRO A 403 -0.57 3.00 -17.68
C PRO A 403 -0.78 4.51 -17.58
N PHE A 404 -0.94 5.21 -18.71
CA PHE A 404 -1.20 6.64 -18.77
C PHE A 404 -2.70 6.99 -18.88
N ALA A 405 -3.59 5.98 -18.92
CA ALA A 405 -5.02 6.18 -18.73
C ALA A 405 -5.32 6.70 -17.31
N GLY A 406 -6.46 7.35 -17.12
CA GLY A 406 -6.83 8.06 -15.90
C GLY A 406 -6.42 7.33 -14.63
N GLY A 407 -5.82 8.04 -13.69
CA GLY A 407 -5.36 7.45 -12.45
C GLY A 407 -5.03 8.47 -11.37
N VAL A 408 -5.19 8.04 -10.13
CA VAL A 408 -4.80 8.76 -8.92
C VAL A 408 -4.21 7.79 -7.92
N SER A 409 -3.13 8.20 -7.27
CA SER A 409 -2.53 7.53 -6.12
C SER A 409 -2.54 8.47 -4.92
N ALA A 410 -2.68 7.88 -3.73
CA ALA A 410 -2.74 8.61 -2.47
C ALA A 410 -1.95 7.87 -1.39
N PHE A 411 -1.16 8.63 -0.63
CA PHE A 411 -0.24 8.14 0.38
C PHE A 411 -0.38 9.01 1.64
N CYS A 412 -1.12 8.53 2.64
CA CYS A 412 -1.35 9.30 3.87
C CYS A 412 -0.34 8.92 4.94
N ALA A 413 0.40 9.90 5.44
CA ALA A 413 1.36 9.68 6.51
C ALA A 413 0.65 9.29 7.81
N ILE A 414 1.01 8.12 8.35
CA ILE A 414 0.64 7.71 9.71
C ILE A 414 1.57 8.43 10.71
N SER A 415 2.86 8.52 10.37
CA SER A 415 3.93 9.14 11.16
C SER A 415 4.68 10.20 10.34
N ASP A 416 5.39 11.11 11.01
CA ASP A 416 6.32 12.05 10.37
C ASP A 416 7.29 11.35 9.43
N ASN A 417 7.76 12.04 8.38
CA ASN A 417 8.49 11.40 7.29
C ASN A 417 9.96 11.89 7.19
N TYR A 418 10.91 10.96 7.02
CA TYR A 418 12.34 11.28 6.83
C TYR A 418 12.66 11.86 5.46
N PHE A 419 11.87 11.50 4.45
CA PHE A 419 12.11 11.86 3.07
C PHE A 419 11.43 13.17 2.70
N LEU A 420 10.22 13.43 3.18
CA LEU A 420 9.51 14.70 2.92
C LEU A 420 9.02 15.29 4.25
N PRO A 421 9.82 16.13 4.93
CA PRO A 421 9.50 16.62 6.27
C PRO A 421 8.17 17.38 6.39
N GLN A 422 7.68 17.98 5.30
CA GLN A 422 6.39 18.66 5.25
C GLN A 422 5.19 17.70 5.35
N LEU A 423 5.40 16.41 5.07
CA LEU A 423 4.37 15.37 5.20
C LEU A 423 4.41 14.80 6.62
N GLU A 424 3.84 15.54 7.56
CA GLU A 424 3.75 15.16 8.98
C GLU A 424 2.77 14.00 9.18
N GLY A 425 2.94 13.23 10.25
CA GLY A 425 2.00 12.17 10.63
C GLY A 425 0.61 12.72 11.01
N VAL A 426 -0.36 11.82 11.18
CA VAL A 426 -1.70 12.24 11.64
C VAL A 426 -1.60 12.87 13.02
N LYS A 427 -2.20 14.05 13.18
CA LYS A 427 -2.25 14.79 14.46
C LYS A 427 -3.66 14.70 15.05
N ILE A 428 -3.74 14.40 16.35
CA ILE A 428 -4.99 14.39 17.11
C ILE A 428 -4.95 15.54 18.12
N ASP A 429 -5.86 16.49 17.98
CA ASP A 429 -6.12 17.55 18.96
C ASP A 429 -7.33 17.12 19.81
N HIS A 430 -7.06 16.66 21.03
CA HIS A 430 -8.11 16.22 21.96
C HIS A 430 -8.93 17.38 22.53
N GLU A 431 -8.41 18.61 22.56
CA GLU A 431 -9.13 19.78 23.10
C GLU A 431 -10.18 20.28 22.09
N GLN A 432 -9.79 20.36 20.82
CA GLN A 432 -10.68 20.78 19.73
C GLN A 432 -11.44 19.61 19.09
N VAL A 433 -11.09 18.38 19.47
CA VAL A 433 -11.66 17.14 18.92
C VAL A 433 -11.44 17.06 17.41
N LEU A 434 -10.23 17.40 16.98
CA LEU A 434 -9.81 17.42 15.58
C LEU A 434 -8.79 16.32 15.28
N ILE A 435 -8.87 15.78 14.07
CA ILE A 435 -7.87 14.89 13.49
C ILE A 435 -7.40 15.51 12.18
N THR A 436 -6.10 15.80 12.08
CA THR A 436 -5.48 16.34 10.88
C THR A 436 -4.66 15.28 10.19
N THR A 437 -4.96 15.02 8.91
CA THR A 437 -4.27 14.04 8.06
C THR A 437 -3.46 14.76 6.98
N ASN A 438 -2.31 14.21 6.60
CA ASN A 438 -1.48 14.72 5.52
C ASN A 438 -1.28 13.63 4.44
N THR A 439 -1.88 13.85 3.27
CA THR A 439 -1.88 12.88 2.17
C THR A 439 -1.13 13.42 0.96
N LEU A 440 -0.10 12.71 0.51
CA LEU A 440 0.55 12.96 -0.77
C LEU A 440 -0.29 12.30 -1.88
N MET A 441 -0.72 13.09 -2.86
CA MET A 441 -1.49 12.64 -4.02
C MET A 441 -0.66 12.82 -5.28
N ILE A 442 -0.56 11.77 -6.09
CA ILE A 442 0.06 11.82 -7.42
C ILE A 442 -0.96 11.29 -8.43
N ASN A 443 -1.31 12.11 -9.43
CA ASN A 443 -2.25 11.70 -10.48
C ASN A 443 -1.52 11.33 -11.78
N CYS A 444 -2.26 10.77 -12.74
CA CYS A 444 -1.72 10.34 -14.02
C CYS A 444 -1.08 11.46 -14.85
N LEU A 445 -1.46 12.73 -14.63
CA LEU A 445 -0.80 13.87 -15.27
C LEU A 445 0.59 14.15 -14.69
N GLY A 446 1.00 13.47 -13.62
CA GLY A 446 2.27 13.73 -12.93
C GLY A 446 2.18 14.82 -11.87
N ASN A 447 1.00 15.42 -11.65
CA ASN A 447 0.82 16.43 -10.62
C ASN A 447 0.97 15.80 -9.24
N ILE A 448 1.66 16.51 -8.35
CA ILE A 448 1.91 16.12 -6.97
C ILE A 448 1.31 17.20 -6.07
N GLU A 449 0.37 16.78 -5.23
CA GLU A 449 -0.28 17.65 -4.26
C GLU A 449 -0.15 17.03 -2.88
N HIS A 450 0.10 17.87 -1.88
CA HIS A 450 0.01 17.49 -0.47
C HIS A 450 -1.30 18.03 0.10
N TRP A 451 -2.20 17.13 0.49
CA TRP A 451 -3.52 17.44 1.05
C TRP A 451 -3.47 17.35 2.57
N GLN A 452 -3.48 18.50 3.23
CA GLN A 452 -3.68 18.58 4.67
C GLN A 452 -5.16 18.82 4.97
N LEU A 453 -5.83 17.85 5.59
CA LEU A 453 -7.26 17.90 5.88
C LEU A 453 -7.50 17.78 7.37
N SER A 454 -8.36 18.64 7.93
CA SER A 454 -8.73 18.61 9.35
C SER A 454 -10.19 18.22 9.53
N PHE A 455 -10.40 17.10 10.20
CA PHE A 455 -11.71 16.52 10.46
C PHE A 455 -12.08 16.68 11.93
N LYS A 456 -13.29 17.14 12.21
CA LYS A 456 -13.88 17.14 13.54
C LYS A 456 -14.56 15.82 13.82
N CYS A 457 -14.35 15.25 15.00
CA CYS A 457 -15.14 14.10 15.46
C CYS A 457 -16.45 14.62 16.07
N VAL A 458 -17.56 14.51 15.32
CA VAL A 458 -18.83 15.18 15.61
C VAL A 458 -19.41 14.77 16.98
N GLU A 459 -19.30 13.49 17.32
CA GLU A 459 -19.81 12.91 18.57
C GLU A 459 -18.72 12.81 19.68
N GLY A 460 -17.53 13.37 19.43
CA GLY A 460 -16.37 13.21 20.31
C GLY A 460 -15.41 12.11 19.86
N PHE A 461 -14.17 12.20 20.33
CA PHE A 461 -13.09 11.29 19.93
C PHE A 461 -13.39 9.82 20.24
N GLU A 462 -13.91 9.52 21.44
CA GLU A 462 -14.20 8.14 21.85
C GLU A 462 -15.30 7.47 21.00
N ALA A 463 -16.31 8.25 20.58
CA ALA A 463 -17.38 7.76 19.72
C ALA A 463 -16.82 7.40 18.33
N THR A 464 -16.03 8.29 17.74
CA THR A 464 -15.34 8.04 16.46
C THR A 464 -14.36 6.87 16.56
N ALA A 465 -13.57 6.80 17.63
CA ALA A 465 -12.66 5.68 17.86
C ALA A 465 -13.41 4.35 17.95
N LYS A 466 -14.58 4.31 18.57
CA LYS A 466 -15.43 3.11 18.60
C LYS A 466 -15.95 2.73 17.21
N LYS A 467 -16.40 3.70 16.40
CA LYS A 467 -16.89 3.47 15.02
C LYS A 467 -15.78 2.93 14.10
N ILE A 468 -14.53 3.33 14.33
CA ILE A 468 -13.38 2.91 13.51
C ILE A 468 -12.90 1.48 13.83
N ARG A 469 -13.04 1.00 15.07
CA ARG A 469 -12.54 -0.33 15.48
C ARG A 469 -13.03 -1.43 14.56
N SER A 470 -12.13 -2.34 14.20
CA SER A 470 -12.48 -3.53 13.41
C SER A 470 -13.49 -4.43 14.15
N PRO A 471 -14.45 -5.07 13.46
CA PRO A 471 -15.36 -6.06 14.05
C PRO A 471 -14.65 -7.17 14.85
N LYS A 472 -13.42 -7.54 14.49
CA LYS A 472 -12.63 -8.53 15.25
C LYS A 472 -12.42 -8.13 16.71
N SER A 473 -12.36 -6.83 16.99
CA SER A 473 -12.15 -6.30 18.34
C SER A 473 -13.31 -6.66 19.27
N ASP A 474 -14.54 -6.65 18.76
CA ASP A 474 -15.75 -6.98 19.53
C ASP A 474 -15.93 -8.51 19.70
N LEU A 475 -15.27 -9.30 18.85
CA LEU A 475 -15.23 -10.76 18.95
C LEU A 475 -14.08 -11.25 19.84
N ARG A 476 -13.12 -10.38 20.15
CA ARG A 476 -11.89 -10.73 20.85
C ARG A 476 -12.17 -11.22 22.28
N ASN A 477 -11.48 -12.27 22.68
CA ASN A 477 -11.61 -12.93 23.99
C ASN A 477 -12.99 -13.52 24.29
N LEU A 478 -13.90 -13.57 23.31
CA LEU A 478 -15.16 -14.29 23.45
C LEU A 478 -14.94 -15.79 23.29
N GLU A 479 -15.64 -16.58 24.09
CA GLU A 479 -15.75 -18.03 23.87
C GLU A 479 -16.66 -18.33 22.69
N LYS A 480 -16.54 -19.53 22.11
CA LYS A 480 -17.28 -19.96 20.93
C LYS A 480 -18.79 -19.64 20.95
N ALA A 481 -19.49 -19.96 22.04
CA ALA A 481 -20.93 -19.69 22.14
C ALA A 481 -21.26 -18.19 22.14
N GLN A 482 -20.36 -17.37 22.70
CA GLN A 482 -20.48 -15.92 22.70
C GLN A 482 -20.17 -15.32 21.33
N ILE A 483 -19.19 -15.87 20.60
CA ILE A 483 -18.88 -15.50 19.21
C ILE A 483 -20.12 -15.75 18.34
N GLU A 484 -20.73 -16.94 18.41
CA GLU A 484 -21.92 -17.28 17.62
C GLU A 484 -23.07 -16.29 17.87
N LYS A 485 -23.28 -15.90 19.13
CA LYS A 485 -24.28 -14.90 19.49
C LYS A 485 -23.93 -13.51 18.94
N GLN A 486 -22.70 -13.03 19.19
CA GLN A 486 -22.27 -11.70 18.79
C GLN A 486 -22.28 -11.54 17.25
N VAL A 487 -21.82 -12.55 16.51
CA VAL A 487 -21.89 -12.57 15.04
C VAL A 487 -23.33 -12.51 14.57
N LYS A 488 -24.26 -13.24 15.20
CA LYS A 488 -25.68 -13.16 14.86
C LYS A 488 -26.24 -11.75 15.12
N ASP A 489 -25.86 -11.13 16.22
CA ASP A 489 -26.28 -9.76 16.55
C ASP A 489 -25.74 -8.76 15.51
N MET A 490 -24.46 -8.89 15.11
CA MET A 490 -23.85 -8.09 14.02
C MET A 490 -24.58 -8.30 12.68
N ILE A 491 -24.93 -9.54 12.32
CA ILE A 491 -25.66 -9.85 11.09
C ILE A 491 -27.06 -9.22 11.05
N ASN A 492 -27.70 -9.01 12.19
CA ASN A 492 -29.02 -8.39 12.28
C ASN A 492 -28.98 -6.85 12.28
N ASN A 493 -27.80 -6.25 12.44
CA ASN A 493 -27.58 -4.81 12.33
C ASN A 493 -27.00 -4.49 10.95
N GLU A 494 -27.62 -3.59 10.19
CA GLU A 494 -27.22 -3.30 8.81
C GLU A 494 -25.77 -2.80 8.70
N THR A 495 -25.38 -1.87 9.57
CA THR A 495 -24.01 -1.33 9.64
C THR A 495 -23.03 -2.43 10.03
N ASP A 496 -23.27 -3.17 11.12
CA ASP A 496 -22.33 -4.20 11.56
C ASP A 496 -22.24 -5.35 10.56
N ARG A 497 -23.34 -5.71 9.89
CA ARG A 497 -23.36 -6.71 8.80
C ARG A 497 -22.48 -6.28 7.64
N PHE A 498 -22.55 -5.01 7.23
CA PHE A 498 -21.70 -4.42 6.20
C PHE A 498 -20.21 -4.51 6.59
N ARG A 499 -19.88 -4.09 7.82
CA ARG A 499 -18.50 -4.11 8.33
C ARG A 499 -17.96 -5.52 8.47
N LEU A 500 -18.78 -6.44 9.01
CA LEU A 500 -18.44 -7.85 9.21
C LEU A 500 -18.11 -8.54 7.88
N LYS A 501 -18.85 -8.23 6.80
CA LYS A 501 -18.55 -8.79 5.47
C LYS A 501 -17.16 -8.37 4.97
N HIS A 502 -16.81 -7.10 5.09
CA HIS A 502 -15.49 -6.60 4.67
C HIS A 502 -14.37 -7.12 5.57
N PHE A 503 -14.60 -7.17 6.88
CA PHE A 503 -13.67 -7.79 7.83
C PHE A 503 -13.39 -9.24 7.45
N PHE A 504 -14.45 -10.01 7.22
CA PHE A 504 -14.34 -11.42 6.89
C PHE A 504 -13.53 -11.61 5.60
N THR A 505 -13.82 -10.82 4.56
CA THR A 505 -13.09 -10.86 3.29
C THR A 505 -11.61 -10.54 3.47
N ASN A 506 -11.29 -9.45 4.18
CA ASN A 506 -9.91 -8.95 4.31
C ASN A 506 -9.06 -9.75 5.29
N GLU A 507 -9.68 -10.35 6.31
CA GLU A 507 -8.97 -11.16 7.31
C GLU A 507 -8.71 -12.58 6.80
N TYR A 508 -9.69 -13.17 6.11
CA TYR A 508 -9.67 -14.58 5.74
C TYR A 508 -9.45 -14.81 4.25
N TYR A 509 -9.05 -13.79 3.48
CA TYR A 509 -8.73 -13.89 2.05
C TYR A 509 -7.86 -15.10 1.65
N PRO A 510 -6.88 -15.59 2.43
CA PRO A 510 -6.06 -16.72 1.98
C PRO A 510 -6.84 -18.04 1.97
N ALA A 511 -7.97 -18.09 2.68
CA ALA A 511 -8.81 -19.28 2.83
C ALA A 511 -10.21 -19.09 2.24
N ILE A 512 -10.44 -18.05 1.45
CA ILE A 512 -11.70 -17.84 0.73
C ILE A 512 -11.45 -17.63 -0.75
N ILE A 513 -12.39 -18.08 -1.58
CA ILE A 513 -12.39 -17.84 -3.01
C ILE A 513 -13.66 -17.08 -3.36
N HIS A 514 -13.52 -15.96 -4.08
CA HIS A 514 -14.67 -15.23 -4.62
C HIS A 514 -15.24 -15.93 -5.84
N THR A 515 -16.55 -16.15 -5.84
CA THR A 515 -17.31 -16.77 -6.93
C THR A 515 -18.58 -15.96 -7.19
N GLY A 516 -18.49 -14.99 -8.09
CA GLY A 516 -19.56 -13.99 -8.30
C GLY A 516 -19.77 -13.15 -7.04
N SER A 517 -21.02 -13.01 -6.58
CA SER A 517 -21.36 -12.28 -5.36
C SER A 517 -21.18 -13.09 -4.06
N LYS A 518 -20.73 -14.34 -4.16
CA LYS A 518 -20.58 -15.28 -3.04
C LYS A 518 -19.13 -15.70 -2.83
N MET A 519 -18.88 -16.33 -1.70
CA MET A 519 -17.57 -16.86 -1.30
C MET A 519 -17.63 -18.37 -1.08
N VAL A 520 -16.52 -19.04 -1.36
CA VAL A 520 -16.27 -20.42 -0.93
C VAL A 520 -15.22 -20.39 0.16
N VAL A 521 -15.52 -20.97 1.32
CA VAL A 521 -14.53 -21.12 2.41
C VAL A 521 -13.78 -22.43 2.23
N LEU A 522 -12.46 -22.36 2.19
CA LEU A 522 -11.58 -23.51 2.09
C LEU A 522 -11.25 -24.03 3.49
N GLU A 523 -12.09 -24.90 4.04
CA GLU A 523 -11.92 -25.41 5.41
C GLU A 523 -10.54 -26.05 5.65
N LYS A 524 -10.03 -26.82 4.68
CA LYS A 524 -8.68 -27.40 4.76
C LYS A 524 -7.60 -26.35 4.84
N THR A 525 -7.77 -25.21 4.15
CA THR A 525 -6.83 -24.09 4.21
C THR A 525 -6.90 -23.42 5.56
N ILE A 526 -8.09 -23.23 6.15
CA ILE A 526 -8.23 -22.72 7.51
C ILE A 526 -7.44 -23.58 8.50
N GLU A 527 -7.66 -24.91 8.50
CA GLU A 527 -6.93 -25.80 9.42
C GLU A 527 -5.41 -25.80 9.13
N ALA A 528 -5.01 -25.82 7.87
CA ALA A 528 -3.59 -25.74 7.50
C ALA A 528 -2.92 -24.42 7.93
N MET A 529 -3.67 -23.31 7.96
CA MET A 529 -3.18 -22.02 8.45
C MET A 529 -3.10 -21.99 9.99
N ILE A 530 -3.96 -22.72 10.69
CA ILE A 530 -3.88 -22.92 12.14
C ILE A 530 -2.65 -23.77 12.50
N ASP A 531 -2.43 -24.87 11.77
CA ASP A 531 -1.25 -25.72 11.96
C ASP A 531 0.07 -24.96 11.73
N ARG A 532 0.01 -23.87 10.96
CA ARG A 532 1.13 -22.96 10.66
C ARG A 532 1.15 -21.70 11.54
N GLU A 533 0.29 -21.62 12.55
CA GLU A 533 0.15 -20.49 13.49
C GLU A 533 -0.26 -19.14 12.87
N ALA A 534 -0.58 -19.12 11.57
CA ALA A 534 -1.07 -17.94 10.87
C ALA A 534 -2.50 -17.58 11.31
N PHE A 535 -3.32 -18.60 11.58
CA PHE A 535 -4.62 -18.48 12.23
C PHE A 535 -4.63 -19.21 13.58
N SER A 536 -5.67 -18.96 14.36
CA SER A 536 -5.92 -19.60 15.65
C SER A 536 -7.24 -20.37 15.65
N GLU A 537 -7.46 -21.20 16.66
CA GLU A 537 -8.76 -21.86 16.84
C GLU A 537 -9.92 -20.85 16.98
N HIS A 538 -9.62 -19.67 17.53
CA HIS A 538 -10.56 -18.56 17.64
C HIS A 538 -10.99 -18.04 16.25
N ASP A 539 -10.06 -17.97 15.29
CA ASP A 539 -10.36 -17.58 13.91
C ASP A 539 -11.28 -18.60 13.24
N ARG A 540 -11.03 -19.90 13.44
CA ARG A 540 -11.94 -20.97 12.97
C ARG A 540 -13.35 -20.84 13.54
N ASP A 541 -13.46 -20.52 14.84
CA ASP A 541 -14.77 -20.34 15.47
C ASP A 541 -15.50 -19.10 14.92
N ILE A 542 -14.80 -17.99 14.66
CA ILE A 542 -15.35 -16.82 13.95
C ILE A 542 -15.84 -17.23 12.56
N VAL A 543 -15.01 -17.93 11.78
CA VAL A 543 -15.36 -18.35 10.41
C VAL A 543 -16.63 -19.20 10.41
N LYS A 544 -16.70 -20.21 11.27
CA LYS A 544 -17.87 -21.08 11.39
C LYS A 544 -19.13 -20.33 11.85
N ALA A 545 -18.98 -19.36 12.75
CA ALA A 545 -20.09 -18.52 13.19
C ALA A 545 -20.65 -17.66 12.05
N VAL A 546 -19.78 -17.02 11.26
CA VAL A 546 -20.19 -16.20 10.11
C VAL A 546 -20.85 -17.04 9.02
N VAL A 547 -20.26 -18.18 8.64
CA VAL A 547 -20.84 -19.09 7.63
C VAL A 547 -22.23 -19.57 8.04
N ARG A 548 -22.45 -19.86 9.32
CA ARG A 548 -23.76 -20.27 9.84
C ARG A 548 -24.77 -19.13 9.89
N ALA A 549 -24.33 -17.93 10.26
CA ALA A 549 -25.21 -16.78 10.47
C ALA A 549 -25.60 -16.08 9.15
N ALA A 550 -24.76 -16.15 8.12
CA ALA A 550 -24.97 -15.53 6.82
C ALA A 550 -24.75 -16.53 5.65
N PRO A 551 -25.50 -17.65 5.58
CA PRO A 551 -25.33 -18.68 4.56
C PRO A 551 -25.49 -18.14 3.12
N GLU A 552 -26.21 -17.04 2.94
CA GLU A 552 -26.39 -16.36 1.66
C GLU A 552 -25.09 -15.79 1.07
N TRP A 553 -24.09 -15.49 1.91
CA TRP A 553 -22.77 -15.04 1.44
C TRP A 553 -21.94 -16.18 0.86
N PHE A 554 -22.32 -17.42 1.12
CA PHE A 554 -21.50 -18.58 0.80
C PHE A 554 -22.16 -19.49 -0.25
N ILE A 555 -21.31 -20.21 -0.98
CA ILE A 555 -21.70 -21.38 -1.74
C ILE A 555 -21.39 -22.61 -0.88
N SER A 556 -22.35 -23.53 -0.77
CA SER A 556 -22.09 -24.84 -0.16
C SER A 556 -20.99 -25.53 -0.96
N ALA A 557 -19.83 -25.77 -0.34
CA ALA A 557 -18.79 -26.58 -0.96
C ALA A 557 -19.38 -27.96 -1.28
N VAL A 558 -19.23 -28.40 -2.54
CA VAL A 558 -19.64 -29.74 -3.00
C VAL A 558 -18.65 -30.78 -2.47
#